data_AF-A0A1U9XFR1-F1
#
_entry.id   AF-A0A1U9XFR1-F1
#
_cell.length_a   1.000
_cell.length_b   1.000
_cell.length_c   1.000
_cell.angle_alpha   90.00
_cell.angle_beta   90.00
_cell.angle_gamma   90.00
#
_symmetry.space_group_name_H-M   'P 1'
#
loop_
_entity.id
_entity.type
_entity.pdbx_description
1 polymer ?
#
loop_
_entity_poly.entity_id
_entity_poly.type
_entity_poly.pdbx_seq_one_letter_code
_entity_poly.pdbx_strand_id
1 'polypeptide(L)'
;MSENNQNNRNFTSVIKNKRAFFSGLDWKTLPSEEKNARTFARKNDAEYFLSCQYQDSENETKTMVAFIRKEDLPTGASSFWSLALMIKPLIEPDGYAICELGDLYGFVSCVNNVLVNDVVGNKSQIMSALTTFLEFNETPEPGWKLYQPESWDISQALPHSLCLR
;
A
#
# COMPACT_ATOMS: atom_id res chain seq x y z
N MET A 1 6.52 -35.93 7.42
CA MET A 1 6.21 -34.85 8.36
C MET A 1 6.26 -33.57 7.56
N SER A 2 5.10 -32.95 7.36
CA SER A 2 4.91 -31.77 6.52
C SER A 2 5.42 -30.53 7.24
N GLU A 3 6.55 -29.99 6.79
CA GLU A 3 7.02 -28.67 7.23
C GLU A 3 6.05 -27.60 6.73
N ASN A 4 5.66 -26.76 7.68
CA ASN A 4 4.79 -25.61 7.48
C ASN A 4 5.44 -24.63 6.49
N ASN A 5 4.97 -24.61 5.25
CA ASN A 5 5.06 -23.44 4.39
C ASN A 5 4.10 -22.37 4.94
N GLN A 6 4.49 -21.74 6.05
CA GLN A 6 4.03 -20.39 6.36
C GLN A 6 4.59 -19.52 5.25
N ASN A 7 3.79 -19.34 4.18
CA ASN A 7 4.11 -18.45 3.09
C ASN A 7 4.55 -17.11 3.71
N ASN A 8 5.78 -16.72 3.43
CA ASN A 8 6.41 -15.48 3.86
C ASN A 8 5.72 -14.31 3.13
N ARG A 9 4.43 -14.08 3.44
CA ARG A 9 3.58 -13.06 2.82
C ARG A 9 3.74 -11.79 3.62
N ASN A 10 4.24 -10.75 2.96
CA ASN A 10 4.40 -9.43 3.55
C ASN A 10 3.09 -8.61 3.58
N PHE A 11 1.97 -9.19 3.13
CA PHE A 11 0.66 -8.55 3.08
C PHE A 11 -0.39 -9.31 3.87
N THR A 12 -1.41 -8.59 4.32
CA THR A 12 -2.58 -9.12 5.01
C THR A 12 -3.87 -8.57 4.41
N SER A 13 -5.01 -9.09 4.86
CA SER A 13 -6.32 -8.54 4.54
C SER A 13 -7.15 -8.36 5.81
N VAL A 14 -7.83 -7.22 5.93
CA VAL A 14 -8.84 -6.98 6.96
C VAL A 14 -10.22 -7.03 6.33
N ILE A 15 -11.13 -7.81 6.91
CA ILE A 15 -12.52 -7.89 6.45
C ILE A 15 -13.39 -6.96 7.29
N LYS A 16 -14.05 -6.00 6.65
CA LYS A 16 -15.08 -5.14 7.26
C LYS A 16 -16.28 -5.05 6.34
N ASN A 17 -17.48 -5.30 6.86
CA ASN A 17 -18.73 -5.25 6.08
C ASN A 17 -18.70 -6.08 4.78
N LYS A 18 -18.16 -7.31 4.85
CA LYS A 18 -17.93 -8.21 3.69
C LYS A 18 -16.98 -7.66 2.62
N ARG A 19 -16.22 -6.60 2.91
CA ARG A 19 -15.15 -6.08 2.05
C ARG A 19 -13.80 -6.44 2.66
N ALA A 20 -12.94 -7.05 1.86
CA ALA A 20 -11.56 -7.29 2.23
C ALA A 20 -10.68 -6.13 1.75
N PHE A 21 -9.88 -5.58 2.66
CA PHE A 21 -8.90 -4.54 2.37
C PHE A 21 -7.50 -5.14 2.50
N PHE A 22 -6.81 -5.30 1.37
CA PHE A 22 -5.43 -5.75 1.31
C PHE A 22 -4.48 -4.60 1.67
N SER A 23 -3.49 -4.88 2.51
CA SER A 23 -2.41 -3.96 2.89
C SER A 23 -1.10 -4.73 2.97
N GLY A 24 0.00 -4.08 2.58
CA GLY A 24 1.32 -4.73 2.46
C GLY A 24 1.62 -5.27 1.07
N LEU A 25 0.85 -4.90 0.03
CA LEU A 25 0.99 -5.48 -1.30
C LEU A 25 2.35 -5.14 -1.91
N ASP A 26 2.95 -6.10 -2.61
CA ASP A 26 4.20 -5.91 -3.34
C ASP A 26 3.93 -5.22 -4.69
N TRP A 27 4.07 -3.89 -4.70
CA TRP A 27 3.87 -3.06 -5.89
C TRP A 27 5.15 -2.99 -6.72
N LYS A 28 5.02 -3.31 -8.01
CA LYS A 28 6.14 -3.31 -8.97
C LYS A 28 5.80 -2.48 -10.19
N THR A 29 6.75 -1.72 -10.70
CA THR A 29 6.59 -1.06 -12.00
C THR A 29 6.49 -2.10 -13.11
N LEU A 30 5.48 -1.96 -13.97
CA LEU A 30 5.29 -2.76 -15.17
C LEU A 30 6.50 -2.52 -16.09
N PRO A 31 7.27 -3.55 -16.44
CA PRO A 31 8.40 -3.40 -17.34
C PRO A 31 7.96 -2.93 -18.73
N SER A 32 8.82 -2.15 -19.41
CA SER A 32 8.52 -1.57 -20.73
C SER A 32 8.22 -2.61 -21.83
N GLU A 33 8.79 -3.80 -21.69
CA GLU A 33 8.64 -4.94 -22.58
C GLU A 33 7.32 -5.68 -22.37
N GLU A 34 6.63 -5.43 -21.26
CA GLU A 34 5.35 -6.06 -20.97
C GLU A 34 4.19 -5.31 -21.64
N LYS A 35 3.39 -6.04 -22.42
CA LYS A 35 2.27 -5.46 -23.18
C LYS A 35 1.23 -4.77 -22.29
N ASN A 36 0.95 -5.33 -21.12
CA ASN A 36 0.00 -4.81 -20.14
C ASN A 36 0.09 -5.59 -18.82
N ALA A 37 -0.48 -5.02 -17.76
CA ALA A 37 -0.52 -5.60 -16.41
C ALA A 37 -1.13 -7.01 -16.36
N ARG A 38 -2.13 -7.32 -17.21
CA ARG A 38 -2.76 -8.65 -17.24
C ARG A 38 -1.80 -9.73 -17.73
N THR A 39 -1.04 -9.45 -18.79
CA THR A 39 0.00 -10.38 -19.28
C THR A 39 1.10 -10.55 -18.25
N PHE A 40 1.52 -9.44 -17.61
CA PHE A 40 2.54 -9.47 -16.57
C PHE A 40 2.12 -10.31 -15.35
N ALA A 41 0.88 -10.16 -14.89
CA ALA A 41 0.33 -10.97 -13.80
C ALA A 41 0.30 -12.47 -14.13
N ARG A 42 -0.13 -12.83 -15.35
CA ARG A 42 -0.14 -14.23 -15.81
C ARG A 42 1.24 -14.86 -15.86
N LYS A 43 2.27 -14.10 -16.27
CA LYS A 43 3.66 -14.58 -16.26
C LYS A 43 4.22 -14.81 -14.86
N ASN A 44 3.62 -14.18 -13.84
CA ASN A 44 3.99 -14.31 -12.43
C ASN A 44 3.03 -15.22 -11.65
N ASP A 45 2.32 -16.12 -12.35
CA ASP A 45 1.39 -17.09 -11.77
C ASP A 45 0.34 -16.44 -10.83
N ALA A 46 -0.17 -15.27 -11.22
CA ALA A 46 -1.21 -14.56 -10.50
C ALA A 46 -2.50 -14.49 -11.31
N GLU A 47 -3.61 -14.94 -10.72
CA GLU A 47 -4.94 -14.87 -11.34
C GLU A 47 -5.55 -13.47 -11.27
N TYR A 48 -5.18 -12.71 -10.24
CA TYR A 48 -5.69 -11.38 -9.99
C TYR A 48 -4.53 -10.38 -9.90
N PHE A 49 -4.82 -9.15 -10.28
CA PHE A 49 -3.87 -8.05 -10.16
C PHE A 49 -4.60 -6.75 -9.89
N LEU A 50 -3.91 -5.82 -9.25
CA LEU A 50 -4.29 -4.43 -9.12
C LEU A 50 -3.26 -3.58 -9.84
N SER A 51 -3.65 -2.41 -10.31
CA SER A 51 -2.73 -1.49 -10.96
C SER A 51 -3.10 -0.04 -10.71
N CYS A 52 -2.09 0.83 -10.62
CA CYS A 52 -2.24 2.28 -10.65
C CYS A 52 -1.18 2.89 -11.55
N GLN A 53 -1.42 4.14 -11.96
CA GLN A 53 -0.48 4.90 -12.78
C GLN A 53 0.20 5.99 -11.97
N TYR A 54 1.40 6.37 -12.42
CA TYR A 54 2.14 7.54 -11.95
C TYR A 54 2.90 8.15 -13.13
N GLN A 55 3.32 9.41 -12.99
CA GLN A 55 4.26 10.04 -13.91
C GLN A 55 5.67 9.93 -13.33
N ASP A 56 6.61 9.44 -14.11
CA ASP A 56 8.02 9.41 -13.69
C ASP A 56 8.70 10.78 -13.86
N SER A 57 9.99 10.85 -13.57
CA SER A 57 10.80 12.07 -13.71
C SER A 57 10.89 12.60 -15.15
N GLU A 58 10.56 11.78 -16.15
CA GLU A 58 10.57 12.15 -17.57
C GLU A 58 9.16 12.53 -18.06
N ASN A 59 8.18 12.64 -17.15
CA ASN A 59 6.76 12.84 -17.42
C ASN A 59 6.11 11.69 -18.23
N GLU A 60 6.74 10.52 -18.27
CA GLU A 60 6.15 9.35 -18.89
C GLU A 60 5.16 8.68 -17.93
N THR A 61 3.99 8.28 -18.45
CA THR A 61 3.03 7.52 -17.66
C THR A 61 3.52 6.09 -17.50
N LYS A 62 3.85 5.72 -16.27
CA LYS A 62 4.20 4.35 -15.88
C LYS A 62 3.04 3.70 -15.14
N THR A 63 3.02 2.37 -15.14
CA THR A 63 2.01 1.57 -14.42
C THR A 63 2.71 0.77 -13.34
N MET A 64 2.20 0.82 -12.11
CA MET A 64 2.55 -0.13 -11.05
C MET A 64 1.50 -1.23 -11.00
N VAL A 65 1.93 -2.44 -10.64
CA VAL A 65 1.10 -3.63 -10.58
C VAL A 65 1.41 -4.37 -9.28
N ALA A 66 0.35 -4.79 -8.59
CA ALA A 66 0.43 -5.73 -7.46
C ALA A 66 -0.31 -7.01 -7.85
N PHE A 67 0.24 -8.16 -7.45
CA PHE A 67 -0.31 -9.48 -7.78
C PHE A 67 -1.05 -10.07 -6.59
N ILE A 68 -2.14 -10.79 -6.88
CA ILE A 68 -2.92 -11.50 -5.87
C ILE A 68 -3.24 -12.88 -6.44
N ARG A 69 -2.85 -13.94 -5.72
CA ARG A 69 -3.19 -15.30 -6.12
C ARG A 69 -4.55 -15.70 -5.59
N LYS A 70 -5.19 -16.67 -6.23
CA LYS A 70 -6.52 -17.13 -5.81
C LYS A 70 -6.54 -17.64 -4.37
N GLU A 71 -5.48 -18.31 -3.92
CA GLU A 71 -5.33 -18.80 -2.54
C GLU A 71 -5.11 -17.70 -1.50
N ASP A 72 -4.85 -16.47 -1.93
CA ASP A 72 -4.71 -15.30 -1.05
C ASP A 72 -6.04 -14.59 -0.80
N LEU A 73 -7.09 -14.94 -1.55
CA LEU A 73 -8.40 -14.32 -1.39
C LEU A 73 -9.04 -14.77 -0.08
N PRO A 74 -9.36 -13.84 0.85
CA PRO A 74 -10.01 -14.20 2.09
C PRO A 74 -11.42 -14.74 1.85
N THR A 75 -11.78 -15.78 2.61
CA THR A 75 -13.15 -16.32 2.61
C THR A 75 -14.10 -15.36 3.32
N GLY A 76 -15.36 -15.33 2.90
CA GLY A 76 -16.40 -14.49 3.52
C GLY A 76 -16.44 -13.02 3.05
N ALA A 77 -15.50 -12.58 2.21
CA ALA A 77 -15.56 -11.29 1.52
C ALA A 77 -16.32 -11.42 0.19
N SER A 78 -17.15 -10.44 -0.14
CA SER A 78 -17.85 -10.30 -1.43
C SER A 78 -17.18 -9.30 -2.37
N SER A 79 -16.22 -8.51 -1.88
CA SER A 79 -15.43 -7.57 -2.68
C SER A 79 -14.05 -7.37 -2.08
N PHE A 80 -13.08 -7.05 -2.92
CA PHE A 80 -11.67 -6.93 -2.56
C PHE A 80 -11.14 -5.55 -2.98
N TRP A 81 -10.40 -4.91 -2.07
CA TRP A 81 -9.90 -3.54 -2.22
C TRP A 81 -8.44 -3.50 -1.78
N SER A 82 -7.66 -2.56 -2.33
CA SER A 82 -6.34 -2.24 -1.79
C SER A 82 -6.46 -1.00 -0.92
N LEU A 83 -5.89 -1.08 0.29
CA LEU A 83 -5.76 0.07 1.18
C LEU A 83 -4.91 1.16 0.52
N ALA A 84 -3.76 0.79 -0.08
CA ALA A 84 -2.92 1.74 -0.79
C ALA A 84 -3.67 2.50 -1.88
N LEU A 85 -4.47 1.81 -2.73
CA LEU A 85 -5.24 2.49 -3.78
C LEU A 85 -6.37 3.38 -3.25
N MET A 86 -6.89 3.13 -2.04
CA MET A 86 -7.85 4.01 -1.40
C MET A 86 -7.20 5.25 -0.79
N ILE A 87 -6.00 5.09 -0.24
CA ILE A 87 -5.27 6.15 0.45
C ILE A 87 -4.52 7.05 -0.52
N LYS A 88 -3.88 6.50 -1.56
CA LYS A 88 -3.01 7.23 -2.49
C LYS A 88 -3.62 8.56 -2.98
N PRO A 89 -4.89 8.62 -3.44
CA PRO A 89 -5.49 9.88 -3.90
C PRO A 89 -5.62 10.97 -2.82
N LEU A 90 -5.58 10.60 -1.54
CA LEU A 90 -5.73 11.52 -0.40
C LEU A 90 -4.38 12.14 0.01
N ILE A 91 -3.29 11.42 -0.24
CA ILE A 91 -1.92 11.80 0.14
C ILE A 91 -1.08 12.31 -1.03
N GLU A 92 -1.52 12.14 -2.27
CA GLU A 92 -0.85 12.70 -3.45
C GLU A 92 -0.78 14.24 -3.44
N PRO A 93 0.27 14.87 -4.02
CA PRO A 93 1.41 14.22 -4.66
C PRO A 93 2.46 13.66 -3.69
N ASP A 94 2.55 14.25 -2.50
CA ASP A 94 3.55 13.92 -1.48
C ASP A 94 2.90 13.81 -0.10
N GLY A 95 2.93 12.61 0.46
CA GLY A 95 2.28 12.36 1.74
C GLY A 95 2.34 10.92 2.18
N TYR A 96 1.85 10.67 3.38
CA TYR A 96 1.76 9.33 3.93
C TYR A 96 0.55 9.19 4.86
N ALA A 97 0.11 7.97 5.06
CA ALA A 97 -0.93 7.66 6.01
C ALA A 97 -0.61 6.41 6.82
N ILE A 98 -1.07 6.42 8.07
CA ILE A 98 -1.10 5.27 8.96
C ILE A 98 -2.56 4.95 9.23
N CYS A 99 -2.95 3.70 9.00
CA CYS A 99 -4.33 3.24 9.16
C CYS A 99 -4.39 2.11 10.19
N GLU A 100 -5.33 2.17 11.12
CA GLU A 100 -5.60 1.07 12.06
C GLU A 100 -6.28 -0.12 11.35
N LEU A 101 -5.73 -1.31 11.56
CA LEU A 101 -6.13 -2.58 10.95
C LEU A 101 -6.40 -3.65 12.04
N GLY A 102 -7.03 -3.24 13.15
CA GLY A 102 -7.16 -4.08 14.35
C GLY A 102 -5.90 -4.00 15.20
N ASP A 103 -5.23 -5.13 15.41
CA ASP A 103 -3.95 -5.18 16.16
C ASP A 103 -2.74 -4.75 15.32
N LEU A 104 -2.93 -4.54 14.02
CA LEU A 104 -1.91 -4.11 13.07
C LEU A 104 -2.21 -2.70 12.56
N TYR A 105 -1.23 -2.13 11.88
CA TYR A 105 -1.30 -0.84 11.20
C TYR A 105 -0.82 -0.99 9.76
N GLY A 106 -1.51 -0.33 8.84
CA GLY A 106 -1.05 -0.16 7.45
C GLY A 106 -0.36 1.19 7.32
N PHE A 107 0.79 1.23 6.65
CA PHE A 107 1.49 2.46 6.28
C PHE A 107 1.59 2.55 4.77
N VAL A 108 1.05 3.65 4.24
CA VAL A 108 1.03 3.94 2.81
C VAL A 108 1.72 5.28 2.60
N SER A 109 2.66 5.39 1.67
CA SER A 109 3.29 6.68 1.35
C SER A 109 3.43 6.91 -0.14
N CYS A 110 3.44 8.18 -0.51
CA CYS A 110 3.52 8.67 -1.87
C CYS A 110 4.54 9.81 -1.95
N VAL A 111 5.37 9.80 -3.00
CA VAL A 111 6.32 10.87 -3.33
C VAL A 111 6.22 11.13 -4.82
N ASN A 112 6.03 12.39 -5.23
CA ASN A 112 5.83 12.80 -6.62
C ASN A 112 4.77 11.94 -7.36
N ASN A 113 3.65 11.63 -6.68
CA ASN A 113 2.59 10.74 -7.16
C ASN A 113 2.98 9.26 -7.31
N VAL A 114 4.19 8.85 -6.96
CA VAL A 114 4.64 7.45 -6.96
C VAL A 114 4.25 6.81 -5.64
N LEU A 115 3.59 5.66 -5.66
CA LEU A 115 3.37 4.88 -4.45
C LEU A 115 4.72 4.27 -4.01
N VAL A 116 5.23 4.71 -2.86
CA VAL A 116 6.56 4.30 -2.37
C VAL A 116 6.44 3.19 -1.34
N ASN A 117 5.48 3.30 -0.42
CA ASN A 117 5.25 2.28 0.60
C ASN A 117 3.79 1.81 0.58
N ASP A 118 3.60 0.50 0.70
CA ASP A 118 2.37 -0.17 1.15
C ASP A 118 2.85 -1.30 2.06
N VAL A 119 2.89 -1.04 3.37
CA VAL A 119 3.44 -1.97 4.36
C VAL A 119 2.44 -2.19 5.48
N VAL A 120 2.49 -3.35 6.12
CA VAL A 120 1.64 -3.69 7.25
C VAL A 120 2.48 -4.29 8.38
N GLY A 121 2.15 -3.94 9.62
CA GLY A 121 2.88 -4.44 10.78
C GLY A 121 2.34 -3.92 12.10
N ASN A 122 3.00 -4.30 13.19
CA ASN A 122 2.72 -3.73 14.50
C ASN A 122 3.24 -2.27 14.59
N LYS A 123 2.90 -1.57 15.68
CA LYS A 123 3.29 -0.16 15.89
C LYS A 123 4.80 0.07 15.72
N SER A 124 5.65 -0.81 16.28
CA SER A 124 7.11 -0.66 16.19
C SER A 124 7.63 -0.80 14.76
N GLN A 125 7.08 -1.76 13.99
CA GLN A 125 7.47 -1.98 12.59
C GLN A 125 7.07 -0.79 11.72
N ILE A 126 5.85 -0.27 11.91
CA ILE A 126 5.37 0.89 11.15
C ILE A 126 6.13 2.16 11.53
N MET A 127 6.45 2.37 12.81
CA MET A 127 7.33 3.47 13.23
C MET A 127 8.70 3.39 12.55
N SER A 128 9.30 2.21 12.48
CA SER A 128 10.58 2.02 11.79
C SER A 128 10.48 2.34 10.29
N ALA A 129 9.42 1.87 9.63
CA ALA A 129 9.19 2.14 8.21
C ALA A 129 8.99 3.64 7.94
N LEU A 130 8.25 4.33 8.83
CA LEU A 130 8.06 5.77 8.77
C LEU A 130 9.38 6.51 8.96
N THR A 131 10.19 6.15 9.95
CA THR A 131 11.50 6.78 10.18
C THR A 131 12.37 6.67 8.94
N THR A 132 12.50 5.47 8.38
CA THR A 132 13.25 5.27 7.12
C THR A 132 12.66 6.10 5.97
N PHE A 133 11.34 6.15 5.83
CA PHE A 133 10.71 6.98 4.80
C PHE A 133 11.08 8.47 4.94
N LEU A 134 11.00 9.03 6.14
CA LEU A 134 11.31 10.44 6.38
C LEU A 134 12.81 10.77 6.27
N GLU A 135 13.70 9.82 6.59
CA GLU A 135 15.15 10.00 6.45
C GLU A 135 15.61 10.00 4.98
N PHE A 136 14.95 9.20 4.13
CA PHE A 136 15.35 9.02 2.73
C PHE A 136 14.66 9.99 1.75
N ASN A 137 13.65 10.72 2.19
CA ASN A 137 12.90 11.64 1.33
C ASN A 137 12.96 13.05 1.89
N GLU A 138 13.39 14.00 1.05
CA GLU A 138 13.35 15.41 1.40
C GLU A 138 11.91 15.84 1.70
N THR A 139 11.75 16.68 2.71
CA THR A 139 10.43 17.22 3.03
C THR A 139 9.98 18.12 1.86
N PRO A 140 8.83 17.83 1.23
CA PRO A 140 8.34 18.64 0.12
C PRO A 140 7.88 20.01 0.63
N GLU A 141 7.82 21.01 -0.24
CA GLU A 141 7.12 22.26 0.03
C GLU A 141 5.63 22.10 -0.35
N PRO A 142 4.65 22.37 0.53
CA PRO A 142 4.74 23.04 1.84
C PRO A 142 4.91 22.10 3.06
N GLY A 143 5.03 20.80 2.83
CA GLY A 143 5.16 19.76 3.83
C GLY A 143 4.41 18.50 3.40
N TRP A 144 4.61 17.41 4.15
CA TRP A 144 3.91 16.15 3.90
C TRP A 144 2.40 16.26 4.16
N LYS A 145 1.56 15.74 3.25
CA LYS A 145 0.18 15.40 3.61
C LYS A 145 0.19 14.18 4.52
N LEU A 146 -0.44 14.28 5.70
CA LEU A 146 -0.51 13.18 6.67
C LEU A 146 -1.94 12.84 7.06
N TYR A 147 -2.24 11.55 7.12
CA TYR A 147 -3.41 11.02 7.82
C TYR A 147 -2.98 9.92 8.80
N GLN A 148 -3.31 10.07 10.07
CA GLN A 148 -2.93 9.09 11.10
C GLN A 148 -3.98 9.01 12.20
N PRO A 149 -3.97 7.93 13.01
CA PRO A 149 -4.75 7.89 14.24
C PRO A 149 -4.18 8.88 15.25
N GLU A 150 -5.03 9.48 16.09
CA GLU A 150 -4.62 10.45 17.12
C GLU A 150 -3.56 9.88 18.08
N SER A 151 -3.55 8.57 18.29
CA SER A 151 -2.64 7.83 19.19
C SER A 151 -1.17 7.78 18.73
N TRP A 152 -0.85 8.32 17.56
CA TRP A 152 0.50 8.32 16.99
C TRP A 152 1.28 9.62 17.22
N ASP A 153 0.62 10.73 17.56
CA ASP A 153 1.22 12.03 17.95
C ASP A 153 2.51 12.41 17.18
N ILE A 154 2.49 12.23 15.84
CA ILE A 154 3.60 12.61 14.97
C ILE A 154 3.48 14.11 14.70
N SER A 155 4.28 14.90 15.42
CA SER A 155 4.18 16.35 15.55
C SER A 155 4.56 17.18 14.30
N GLN A 156 4.56 16.59 13.11
CA GLN A 156 5.06 17.25 11.89
C GLN A 156 4.03 17.41 10.76
N ALA A 157 2.76 17.05 10.94
CA ALA A 157 1.78 17.28 9.87
C ALA A 157 0.35 17.51 10.35
N LEU A 158 -0.44 18.15 9.48
CA LEU A 158 -1.82 18.56 9.71
C LEU A 158 -2.71 17.31 9.91
N PRO A 159 -3.36 17.14 11.07
CA PRO A 159 -4.18 15.96 11.33
C PRO A 159 -5.50 16.03 10.56
N HIS A 160 -5.74 15.05 9.69
CA HIS A 160 -7.10 14.65 9.31
C HIS A 160 -7.27 13.16 9.60
N SER A 161 -8.34 12.81 10.32
CA SER A 161 -8.66 11.42 10.65
C SER A 161 -9.30 10.73 9.44
N LEU A 162 -8.69 9.66 8.91
CA LEU A 162 -9.38 8.70 8.05
C LEU A 162 -10.03 7.62 8.93
N CYS A 163 -11.30 7.79 9.25
CA CYS A 163 -12.12 6.65 9.63
C CYS A 163 -12.53 5.92 8.34
N LEU A 164 -12.03 4.71 8.13
CA LEU A 164 -12.69 3.74 7.24
C LEU A 164 -14.11 3.51 7.80
N ARG A 165 -15.11 4.28 7.36
CA ARG A 165 -16.52 4.07 7.72
C ARG A 165 -17.12 2.98 6.83
#